data_AF-A0A6N2DWV5-F1
#
_entry.id   AF-A0A6N2DWV5-F1
#
_cell.length_a   1.000
_cell.length_b   1.000
_cell.length_c   1.000
_cell.angle_alpha   90.00
_cell.angle_beta   90.00
_cell.angle_gamma   90.00
#
_symmetry.space_group_name_H-M   'P 1'
#
loop_
_entity.id
_entity.type
_entity.pdbx_description
1 polymer ?
#
loop_
_entity_poly.entity_id
_entity_poly.type
_entity_poly.pdbx_seq_one_letter_code
_entity_poly.pdbx_strand_id
1 'polypeptide(L)'
;GSLGQALGLVLSRYGAPTFDAFAATQIRILSGLIGFAVLFTVLRRWHRISVTFRDRAAMSMITRGAFFGPFLGVSLGLFAAQRAGTGIAATLIATVPVILMVTAITVHRERVGVQEGVGILMAVAGVALLFLK
;
A
#
# COMPACT_ATOMS: atom_id res chain seq x y z
N GLY A 1 3.38 11.33 -6.79
CA GLY A 1 1.98 11.81 -6.76
C GLY A 1 1.50 12.01 -5.33
N SER A 2 2.12 12.94 -4.61
CA SER A 2 1.74 13.32 -3.23
C SER A 2 0.38 14.02 -3.18
N LEU A 3 0.07 14.85 -4.19
CA LEU A 3 -1.23 15.49 -4.34
C LEU A 3 -2.38 14.47 -4.47
N GLY A 4 -2.19 13.41 -5.26
CA GLY A 4 -3.19 12.35 -5.42
C GLY A 4 -3.41 11.54 -4.14
N GLN A 5 -2.35 11.27 -3.38
CA GLN A 5 -2.45 10.61 -2.07
C GLN A 5 -3.17 11.50 -1.05
N ALA A 6 -2.85 12.80 -1.00
CA ALA A 6 -3.49 13.76 -0.10
C ALA A 6 -4.98 13.96 -0.43
N LEU A 7 -5.30 14.19 -1.72
CA LEU A 7 -6.69 14.32 -2.19
C LEU A 7 -7.48 13.02 -1.96
N GLY A 8 -6.87 11.86 -2.22
CA GLY A 8 -7.49 10.56 -1.96
C GLY A 8 -7.80 10.35 -0.48
N LEU A 9 -6.92 10.80 0.43
CA LEU A 9 -7.14 10.70 1.87
C LEU A 9 -8.29 11.59 2.35
N VAL A 10 -8.38 12.82 1.81
CA VAL A 10 -9.47 13.76 2.11
C VAL A 10 -10.80 13.21 1.59
N LEU A 11 -10.86 12.80 0.32
CA LEU A 11 -12.05 12.21 -0.29
C LEU A 11 -12.49 10.93 0.44
N SER A 12 -11.53 10.10 0.88
CA SER A 12 -11.83 8.88 1.64
C SER A 12 -12.42 9.17 3.02
N ARG A 13 -12.08 10.30 3.67
CA ARG A 13 -12.72 10.70 4.93
C ARG A 13 -14.19 11.09 4.73
N TYR A 14 -14.53 11.72 3.62
CA TYR A 14 -15.92 12.10 3.31
C TYR A 14 -16.81 10.91 2.93
N GLY A 15 -16.24 9.81 2.41
CA GLY A 15 -17.00 8.62 2.01
C GLY A 15 -17.13 7.51 3.07
N ALA A 16 -16.51 7.65 4.25
CA ALA A 16 -16.28 6.56 5.20
C ALA A 16 -17.19 6.43 6.46
N PRO A 17 -18.49 6.79 6.49
CA PRO A 17 -19.29 6.48 7.69
C PRO A 17 -19.68 4.99 7.84
N THR A 18 -19.82 4.23 6.75
CA THR A 18 -20.46 2.89 6.80
C THR A 18 -19.97 1.93 5.71
N PHE A 19 -18.66 1.72 5.58
CA PHE A 19 -18.12 0.70 4.69
C PHE A 19 -17.31 -0.34 5.46
N ASP A 20 -17.67 -1.60 5.26
CA ASP A 20 -16.86 -2.75 5.64
C ASP A 20 -15.48 -2.64 4.97
N ALA A 21 -14.40 -2.88 5.71
CA ALA A 21 -13.02 -2.64 5.24
C ALA A 21 -12.69 -3.43 3.97
N PHE A 22 -13.37 -4.56 3.78
CA PHE A 22 -13.27 -5.37 2.57
C PHE A 22 -13.90 -4.67 1.36
N ALA A 23 -15.10 -4.09 1.52
CA ALA A 23 -15.79 -3.34 0.46
C ALA A 23 -14.97 -2.10 0.07
N ALA A 24 -14.40 -1.39 1.04
CA ALA A 24 -13.51 -0.25 0.76
C ALA A 24 -12.26 -0.67 -0.03
N THR A 25 -11.67 -1.82 0.31
CA THR A 25 -10.50 -2.35 -0.41
C THR A 25 -10.87 -2.74 -1.84
N GLN A 26 -12.02 -3.39 -2.04
CA GLN A 26 -12.51 -3.74 -3.39
C GLN A 26 -12.76 -2.50 -4.24
N ILE A 27 -13.44 -1.48 -3.68
CA ILE A 27 -13.67 -0.20 -4.38
C ILE A 27 -12.34 0.44 -4.77
N ARG A 28 -11.34 0.40 -3.88
CA ARG A 28 -10.00 0.94 -4.16
C ARG A 28 -9.30 0.22 -5.31
N ILE A 29 -9.33 -1.12 -5.31
CA ILE A 29 -8.71 -1.94 -6.37
C ILE A 29 -9.43 -1.70 -7.70
N LEU A 30 -10.76 -1.68 -7.71
CA LEU A 30 -11.57 -1.42 -8.91
C LEU A 30 -11.36 0.00 -9.45
N SER A 31 -11.34 1.00 -8.58
CA SER A 31 -11.07 2.39 -8.97
C SER A 31 -9.66 2.54 -9.54
N GLY A 32 -8.68 1.85 -8.94
CA GLY A 32 -7.32 1.77 -9.46
C GLY A 32 -7.28 1.11 -10.83
N LEU A 33 -7.98 0.00 -11.03
CA LEU A 33 -8.08 -0.70 -12.31
C LEU A 33 -8.67 0.20 -13.40
N ILE A 34 -9.78 0.88 -13.11
CA ILE A 34 -10.42 1.82 -14.04
C ILE A 34 -9.48 2.98 -14.36
N GLY A 35 -8.87 3.59 -13.34
CA GLY A 35 -7.92 4.69 -13.51
C GLY A 35 -6.71 4.30 -14.36
N PHE A 36 -6.12 3.13 -14.10
CA PHE A 36 -5.04 2.59 -14.92
C PHE A 36 -5.51 2.24 -16.33
N ALA A 37 -6.70 1.68 -16.52
CA ALA A 37 -7.26 1.38 -17.84
C ALA A 37 -7.43 2.65 -18.69
N VAL A 38 -7.97 3.73 -18.10
CA VAL A 38 -8.07 5.04 -18.76
C VAL A 38 -6.68 5.57 -19.10
N LEU A 39 -5.75 5.54 -18.14
CA LEU A 39 -4.38 6.02 -18.34
C LEU A 39 -3.66 5.26 -19.47
N PHE A 40 -3.76 3.93 -19.50
CA PHE A 40 -3.17 3.11 -20.56
C PHE A 40 -3.81 3.33 -21.93
N THR A 41 -5.11 3.66 -21.95
CA THR A 41 -5.84 4.06 -23.16
C THR A 41 -5.32 5.37 -23.72
N VAL A 42 -5.20 6.40 -22.88
CA VAL A 42 -4.66 7.72 -23.27
C VAL A 42 -3.21 7.60 -23.74
N LEU A 43 -2.39 6.80 -23.04
CA LEU A 43 -0.98 6.59 -23.38
C LEU A 43 -0.77 5.61 -24.55
N ARG A 44 -1.83 4.96 -25.06
CA ARG A 44 -1.78 3.88 -26.08
C ARG A 44 -0.74 2.77 -25.79
N ARG A 45 -0.49 2.48 -24.50
CA ARG A 45 0.55 1.51 -24.08
C ARG A 45 0.06 0.08 -23.96
N TRP A 46 -1.12 -0.23 -24.50
CA TRP A 46 -1.72 -1.56 -24.52
C TRP A 46 -0.79 -2.65 -25.07
N HIS A 47 0.10 -2.30 -26.01
CA HIS A 47 1.08 -3.26 -26.53
C HIS A 47 2.01 -3.80 -25.43
N ARG A 48 2.50 -2.96 -24.50
CA ARG A 48 3.35 -3.44 -23.40
C ARG A 48 2.62 -4.40 -22.47
N ILE A 49 1.34 -4.14 -22.21
CA ILE A 49 0.48 -5.03 -21.43
C ILE A 49 0.41 -6.41 -22.11
N SER A 50 0.16 -6.44 -23.43
CA SER A 50 0.12 -7.70 -24.19
C SER A 50 1.43 -8.48 -24.18
N VAL A 51 2.59 -7.79 -24.17
CA VAL A 51 3.91 -8.44 -24.05
C VAL A 51 4.10 -9.04 -22.65
N THR A 52 3.70 -8.33 -21.59
CA THR A 52 3.75 -8.86 -20.23
C THR A 52 2.85 -10.09 -20.04
N PHE A 53 1.70 -10.16 -20.72
CA PHE A 53 0.85 -11.36 -20.73
C PHE A 53 1.52 -12.59 -21.36
N ARG A 54 2.49 -12.40 -22.25
CA ARG A 54 3.21 -13.49 -22.92
C ARG A 54 4.39 -14.00 -22.09
N ASP A 55 4.88 -13.19 -21.15
CA ASP A 55 5.96 -13.55 -20.24
C ASP A 55 5.40 -14.29 -19.01
N ARG A 56 5.50 -15.62 -19.03
CA ARG A 56 5.07 -16.49 -17.92
C ARG A 56 5.85 -16.22 -16.63
N ALA A 57 7.11 -15.82 -16.70
CA ALA A 57 7.92 -15.55 -15.52
C ALA A 57 7.45 -14.27 -14.84
N ALA A 58 7.25 -13.20 -15.62
CA ALA A 58 6.70 -11.94 -15.13
C ALA A 58 5.30 -12.13 -14.54
N MET A 59 4.42 -12.86 -15.25
CA MET A 59 3.05 -13.10 -14.77
C MET A 59 3.02 -13.93 -13.47
N SER A 60 3.85 -14.97 -13.35
CA SER A 60 3.96 -15.77 -12.12
C SER A 60 4.48 -14.94 -10.93
N MET A 61 5.41 -14.02 -11.17
CA MET A 61 5.93 -13.12 -10.15
C MET A 61 4.87 -12.09 -9.69
N ILE A 62 4.12 -11.51 -10.64
CA ILE A 62 3.02 -10.57 -10.34
C ILE A 62 1.90 -11.26 -9.57
N THR A 63 1.47 -12.47 -9.99
CA THR A 63 0.40 -13.20 -9.31
C THR A 63 0.79 -13.56 -7.88
N ARG A 64 2.03 -14.03 -7.66
CA ARG A 64 2.52 -14.30 -6.30
C ARG A 64 2.61 -13.02 -5.47
N GLY A 65 3.12 -11.92 -6.04
CA GLY A 65 3.17 -10.62 -5.38
C GLY A 65 1.78 -10.09 -4.99
N ALA A 66 0.78 -10.23 -5.87
CA ALA A 66 -0.60 -9.84 -5.60
C ALA A 66 -1.28 -10.75 -4.56
N PHE A 67 -0.93 -12.03 -4.54
CA PHE A 67 -1.44 -12.99 -3.56
C PHE A 67 -0.86 -12.74 -2.17
N PHE A 68 0.45 -12.56 -2.05
CA PHE A 68 1.10 -12.32 -0.75
C PHE A 68 0.93 -10.87 -0.26
N GLY A 69 0.82 -9.89 -1.16
CA GLY A 69 0.65 -8.48 -0.82
C GLY A 69 -0.80 -8.13 -0.48
N PRO A 70 -1.64 -7.71 -1.45
CA PRO A 70 -3.04 -7.36 -1.21
C PRO A 70 -3.88 -8.48 -0.60
N PHE A 71 -3.82 -9.71 -1.12
CA PHE A 71 -4.76 -10.74 -0.68
C PHE A 71 -4.46 -11.23 0.74
N LEU A 72 -3.26 -11.77 0.99
CA LEU A 72 -2.84 -12.19 2.33
C LEU A 72 -2.67 -11.00 3.27
N GLY A 73 -2.00 -9.93 2.84
CA GLY A 73 -1.73 -8.76 3.69
C GLY A 73 -2.98 -8.03 4.16
N VAL A 74 -3.97 -7.81 3.28
CA VAL A 74 -5.24 -7.17 3.71
C VAL A 74 -6.09 -8.14 4.52
N SER A 75 -6.17 -9.42 4.13
CA SER A 75 -6.99 -10.40 4.85
C SER A 75 -6.46 -10.65 6.26
N LEU A 76 -5.15 -10.89 6.41
CA LEU A 76 -4.51 -11.05 7.72
C LEU A 76 -4.50 -9.74 8.51
N GLY A 77 -4.29 -8.60 7.85
CA GLY A 77 -4.32 -7.29 8.48
C GLY A 77 -5.72 -6.96 9.04
N LEU A 78 -6.78 -7.26 8.29
CA LEU A 78 -8.15 -7.07 8.75
C LEU A 78 -8.52 -8.09 9.85
N PHE A 79 -8.12 -9.34 9.71
CA PHE A 79 -8.31 -10.37 10.75
C PHE A 79 -7.59 -10.00 12.05
N ALA A 80 -6.37 -9.48 11.96
CA ALA A 80 -5.61 -8.97 13.10
C ALA A 80 -6.26 -7.70 13.66
N ALA A 81 -6.71 -6.75 12.84
CA ALA A 81 -7.36 -5.53 13.31
C ALA A 81 -8.72 -5.79 13.99
N GLN A 82 -9.44 -6.84 13.59
CA GLN A 82 -10.70 -7.23 14.21
C GLN A 82 -10.51 -7.96 15.56
N ARG A 83 -9.36 -8.64 15.77
CA ARG A 83 -9.09 -9.43 16.99
C ARG A 83 -8.08 -8.79 17.94
N ALA A 84 -7.17 -7.97 17.45
CA ALA A 84 -6.20 -7.23 18.25
C ALA A 84 -6.81 -5.88 18.63
N GLY A 85 -6.64 -5.46 19.89
CA GLY A 85 -7.05 -4.13 20.32
C GLY A 85 -6.51 -3.06 19.36
N THR A 86 -7.30 -2.01 19.10
CA THR A 86 -6.99 -0.93 18.16
C THR A 86 -5.58 -0.35 18.35
N GLY A 87 -5.07 -0.31 19.59
CA GLY A 87 -3.70 0.08 19.90
C GLY A 87 -2.61 -0.88 19.37
N ILE A 88 -2.82 -2.20 19.38
CA ILE A 88 -1.86 -3.17 18.85
C ILE A 88 -1.86 -3.16 17.31
N ALA A 89 -3.04 -2.99 16.70
CA ALA A 89 -3.13 -2.82 15.25
C ALA A 89 -2.42 -1.54 14.79
N ALA A 90 -2.57 -0.45 15.55
CA ALA A 90 -1.91 0.82 15.26
C ALA A 90 -0.38 0.74 15.38
N THR A 91 0.18 0.07 16.41
CA THR A 91 1.63 -0.13 16.53
C THR A 91 2.19 -0.99 15.40
N LEU A 92 1.48 -2.05 15.01
CA LEU A 92 1.87 -2.92 13.90
C LEU A 92 1.94 -2.14 12.59
N ILE A 93 0.87 -1.43 12.24
CA ILE A 93 0.81 -0.62 11.00
C ILE A 93 1.87 0.48 11.01
N ALA A 94 2.11 1.10 12.17
CA ALA A 94 3.16 2.09 12.38
C ALA A 94 4.59 1.55 12.22
N THR A 95 4.80 0.25 12.43
CA THR A 95 6.11 -0.39 12.30
C THR A 95 6.39 -0.82 10.85
N VAL A 96 5.35 -0.93 10.01
CA VAL A 96 5.47 -1.31 8.59
C VAL A 96 6.47 -0.45 7.81
N PRO A 97 6.49 0.89 7.89
CA PRO A 97 7.47 1.72 7.17
C PRO A 97 8.92 1.40 7.56
N VAL A 98 9.16 1.09 8.84
CA VAL A 98 10.49 0.73 9.35
C VAL A 98 10.93 -0.62 8.77
N ILE A 99 10.04 -1.60 8.77
CA ILE A 99 10.31 -2.94 8.19
C ILE A 99 10.55 -2.84 6.68
N LEU A 100 9.73 -2.07 5.96
CA LEU A 100 9.91 -1.83 4.52
C LEU A 100 11.30 -1.25 4.23
N MET A 101 11.74 -0.29 5.04
CA MET A 101 13.05 0.33 4.86
C MET A 101 14.21 -0.62 5.17
N VAL A 102 14.16 -1.37 6.27
CA VAL A 102 15.17 -2.42 6.57
C VAL A 102 15.25 -3.44 5.42
N THR A 103 14.11 -3.81 4.84
CA THR A 103 14.07 -4.75 3.72
C THR A 103 14.67 -4.14 2.45
N ALA A 104 14.42 -2.86 2.17
CA ALA A 104 15.05 -2.14 1.04
C ALA A 104 16.58 -2.11 1.17
N ILE A 105 17.10 -1.86 2.37
CA ILE A 105 18.54 -1.84 2.65
C ILE A 105 19.16 -3.23 2.47
N THR A 106 18.51 -4.26 3.03
CA THR A 106 19.11 -5.59 3.15
C THR A 106 18.94 -6.41 1.87
N VAL A 107 17.79 -6.31 1.21
CA VAL A 107 17.42 -7.10 0.02
C VAL A 107 17.74 -6.36 -1.27
N HIS A 108 17.48 -5.06 -1.35
CA HIS A 108 17.73 -4.26 -2.55
C HIS A 108 19.08 -3.51 -2.54
N ARG A 109 19.81 -3.52 -1.42
CA ARG A 109 21.15 -2.90 -1.27
C ARG A 109 21.20 -1.44 -1.74
N GLU A 110 20.09 -0.71 -1.60
CA GLU A 110 20.04 0.71 -1.94
C GLU A 110 20.81 1.53 -0.88
N ARG A 111 21.60 2.51 -1.35
CA ARG A 111 22.32 3.42 -0.46
C ARG A 111 21.33 4.44 0.07
N VAL A 112 20.93 4.23 1.31
CA VAL A 112 19.98 5.09 2.00
C VAL A 112 20.52 6.49 2.14
N GLY A 113 19.79 7.46 1.64
CA GLY A 113 20.13 8.88 1.77
C GLY A 113 19.79 9.42 3.16
N VAL A 114 20.46 10.51 3.57
CA VAL A 114 20.17 11.22 4.84
C VAL A 114 18.68 11.59 4.96
N GLN A 115 18.02 11.85 3.83
CA GLN A 115 16.59 12.16 3.74
C GLN A 115 15.69 11.02 4.21
N GLU A 116 16.05 9.76 3.95
CA GLU A 116 15.27 8.61 4.40
C GLU A 116 15.44 8.37 5.91
N GLY A 117 16.64 8.63 6.45
CA GLY A 117 16.88 8.61 7.89
C GLY A 117 16.01 9.62 8.65
N VAL A 118 15.88 10.84 8.12
CA VAL A 118 14.97 11.87 8.66
C VAL A 118 13.51 11.45 8.51
N GLY A 119 13.15 10.81 7.39
CA GLY A 119 11.81 10.27 7.15
C GLY A 119 11.39 9.20 8.17
N ILE A 120 12.30 8.28 8.54
CA ILE A 120 12.06 7.32 9.63
C ILE A 120 11.83 8.06 10.94
N LEU A 121 12.73 8.98 11.30
CA LEU A 121 12.63 9.69 12.58
C LEU A 121 11.28 10.41 12.70
N MET A 122 10.82 11.05 11.62
CA MET A 122 9.49 11.67 11.59
C MET A 122 8.35 10.64 11.67
N ALA A 123 8.46 9.50 10.99
CA ALA A 123 7.45 8.45 11.05
C ALA A 123 7.34 7.86 12.47
N VAL A 124 8.46 7.53 13.10
CA VAL A 124 8.53 7.00 14.48
C VAL A 124 8.01 8.04 15.47
N ALA A 125 8.38 9.31 15.33
CA ALA A 125 7.88 10.39 16.18
C ALA A 125 6.37 10.61 16.04
N GLY A 126 5.83 10.57 14.81
CA GLY A 126 4.39 10.70 14.56
C GLY A 126 3.59 9.55 15.17
N VAL A 127 4.14 8.34 15.16
CA VAL A 127 3.54 7.16 15.80
C VAL A 127 3.58 7.31 17.32
N ALA A 128 4.72 7.70 17.90
CA ALA A 128 4.84 7.91 19.34
C ALA A 128 3.82 8.95 19.85
N LEU A 129 3.59 10.02 19.08
CA LEU A 129 2.56 11.02 19.37
C LEU A 129 1.12 10.47 19.32
N LEU A 130 0.84 9.51 18.43
CA LEU A 130 -0.47 8.85 18.36
C LEU A 130 -0.75 7.94 19.56
N PHE A 131 0.29 7.40 20.22
CA PHE A 131 0.15 6.59 21.44
C PHE A 131 0.09 7.40 22.72
N LEU A 132 0.53 8.66 22.69
CA LEU A 132 0.50 9.57 23.84
C LEU A 132 -0.88 10.22 24.04
N LYS A 133 -1.86 9.92 23.18
CA LYS A 133 -3.24 10.43 23.22
C LYS A 133 -4.23 9.29 23.25
#